data_AF-A0A800IJC6-F1
#
_entry.id   AF-A0A800IJC6-F1
#
_cell.length_a   1.000
_cell.length_b   1.000
_cell.length_c   1.000
_cell.angle_alpha   90.00
_cell.angle_beta   90.00
_cell.angle_gamma   90.00
#
_symmetry.space_group_name_H-M   'P 1'
#
loop_
_entity.id
_entity.type
_entity.pdbx_description
1 polymer ?
#
loop_
_entity_poly.entity_id
_entity_poly.type
_entity_poly.pdbx_seq_one_letter_code
_entity_poly.pdbx_strand_id
1 'polypeptide(L)'
;IADLGGYAALVLGDLEASEIGPVALLLGTEGAGLSEESLARADRRVRIGMEPEVDSLNVSVAAAIALHRLRVQHSGGADACAPRLGEE
;
A
#
# COMPACT_ATOMS: atom_id res chain seq x y z
N ILE A 1 -8.40 8.83 14.92
CA ILE A 1 -9.27 8.96 13.70
C ILE A 1 -9.08 10.33 13.04
N ALA A 2 -7.91 10.60 12.46
CA ALA A 2 -7.65 11.88 11.82
C ALA A 2 -7.81 11.74 10.29
N ASP A 3 -8.80 12.45 9.78
CA ASP A 3 -8.96 12.83 8.37
C ASP A 3 -7.65 13.43 7.85
N LEU A 4 -6.86 12.61 7.15
CA LEU A 4 -5.72 13.08 6.34
C LEU A 4 -6.29 13.74 5.08
N GLY A 5 -6.82 14.94 5.27
CA GLY A 5 -7.14 15.93 4.24
C GLY A 5 -7.92 15.40 3.05
N GLY A 6 -9.22 15.11 3.19
CA GLY A 6 -10.15 15.15 2.04
C GLY A 6 -9.98 14.09 0.95
N TYR A 7 -9.11 13.09 1.14
CA TYR A 7 -8.96 11.97 0.20
C TYR A 7 -9.47 10.68 0.83
N ALA A 8 -10.54 10.11 0.26
CA ALA A 8 -11.12 8.87 0.75
C ALA A 8 -10.13 7.69 0.62
N ALA A 9 -9.95 6.94 1.71
CA ALA A 9 -9.12 5.73 1.73
C ALA A 9 -10.00 4.47 1.83
N LEU A 10 -9.68 3.48 1.00
CA LEU A 10 -10.32 2.17 1.02
C LEU A 10 -9.81 1.34 2.20
N VAL A 11 -10.64 0.47 2.76
CA VAL A 11 -10.18 -0.49 3.76
C VAL A 11 -9.43 -1.61 3.02
N LEU A 12 -8.19 -1.87 3.43
CA LEU A 12 -7.35 -2.92 2.84
C LEU A 12 -8.01 -4.31 2.90
N GLY A 13 -8.83 -4.52 3.93
CA GLY A 13 -9.61 -5.75 4.12
C GLY A 13 -10.57 -6.04 2.96
N ASP A 14 -11.05 -5.02 2.27
CA ASP A 14 -12.08 -5.09 1.24
C ASP A 14 -11.49 -5.17 -0.19
N LEU A 15 -10.16 -5.23 -0.31
CA LEU A 15 -9.47 -5.37 -1.59
C LEU A 15 -9.10 -6.82 -1.84
N GLU A 16 -9.44 -7.31 -3.03
CA GLU A 16 -8.97 -8.61 -3.50
C GLU A 16 -7.71 -8.45 -4.35
N ALA A 17 -6.67 -9.24 -4.03
CA ALA A 17 -5.38 -9.15 -4.71
C ALA A 17 -5.47 -9.49 -6.21
N SER A 18 -6.44 -10.32 -6.61
CA SER A 18 -6.68 -10.68 -8.01
C SER A 18 -7.21 -9.52 -8.86
N GLU A 19 -7.88 -8.53 -8.25
CA GLU A 19 -8.51 -7.41 -8.96
C GLU A 19 -7.52 -6.27 -9.28
N ILE A 20 -6.42 -6.20 -8.53
CA ILE A 20 -5.50 -5.06 -8.56
C ILE A 20 -4.18 -5.34 -9.30
N GLY A 21 -3.90 -6.60 -9.64
CA GLY A 21 -2.70 -6.97 -10.37
C GLY A 21 -1.38 -6.66 -9.63
N PRO A 22 -0.25 -6.50 -10.34
CA PRO A 22 1.01 -6.10 -9.74
C PRO A 22 0.90 -4.70 -9.11
N VAL A 23 1.35 -4.56 -7.86
CA VAL A 23 1.25 -3.30 -7.10
C VAL A 23 2.60 -2.86 -6.54
N ALA A 24 2.82 -1.54 -6.54
CA ALA A 24 3.87 -0.91 -5.76
C ALA A 24 3.27 -0.31 -4.48
N LEU A 25 3.84 -0.65 -3.32
CA LEU A 25 3.40 -0.11 -2.04
C LEU A 25 4.22 1.13 -1.67
N LEU A 26 3.52 2.24 -1.47
CA LEU A 26 4.10 3.47 -0.93
C LEU A 26 3.85 3.48 0.58
N LEU A 27 4.91 3.54 1.37
CA LEU A 27 4.85 3.58 2.82
C LEU A 27 5.52 4.85 3.33
N GLY A 28 4.81 5.56 4.22
CA GLY A 28 5.29 6.81 4.81
C GLY A 28 6.28 6.57 5.95
N THR A 29 6.97 7.63 6.35
CA THR A 29 7.83 7.61 7.54
C THR A 29 6.98 7.74 8.82
N GLU A 30 7.54 7.31 9.96
CA GLU A 30 6.91 7.55 11.25
C GLU A 30 6.71 9.06 11.48
N GLY A 31 5.51 9.44 11.93
CA GLY A 31 5.14 10.85 12.14
C GLY A 31 4.48 11.47 10.91
N ALA A 32 5.29 12.03 10.00
CA ALA A 32 4.77 12.81 8.87
C ALA A 32 4.03 11.96 7.81
N GLY A 33 4.28 10.65 7.77
CA GLY A 33 3.65 9.75 6.80
C GLY A 33 4.16 9.95 5.38
N LEU A 34 3.27 9.81 4.40
CA LEU A 34 3.57 10.07 2.98
C LEU A 34 3.43 11.56 2.68
N SER A 35 4.30 12.10 1.81
CA SER A 35 4.14 13.47 1.34
C SER A 35 2.86 13.63 0.52
N GLU A 36 2.33 14.86 0.47
CA GLU A 36 1.16 15.18 -0.36
C GLU A 36 1.39 14.83 -1.84
N GLU A 37 2.61 15.02 -2.34
CA GLU A 37 2.98 14.63 -3.71
C GLU A 37 2.87 13.11 -3.91
N SER A 38 3.42 12.30 -2.99
CA SER A 38 3.32 10.84 -3.07
C SER A 38 1.86 10.38 -3.00
N LEU A 39 1.06 11.00 -2.15
CA LEU A 39 -0.38 10.74 -2.04
C LEU A 39 -1.12 11.13 -3.33
N ALA A 40 -0.77 12.25 -3.95
CA ALA A 40 -1.38 12.72 -5.21
C ALA A 40 -1.03 11.82 -6.40
N ARG A 41 0.15 11.18 -6.39
CA ARG A 41 0.58 10.24 -7.44
C ARG A 41 0.06 8.80 -7.23
N ALA A 42 -0.45 8.47 -6.05
CA ALA A 42 -0.94 7.13 -5.76
C ALA A 42 -2.29 6.87 -6.44
N ASP A 43 -2.41 5.77 -7.19
CA ASP A 43 -3.65 5.36 -7.84
C ASP A 43 -4.75 5.03 -6.84
N ARG A 44 -4.36 4.43 -5.71
CA ARG A 44 -5.25 4.01 -4.64
C ARG A 44 -4.64 4.32 -3.29
N ARG A 45 -5.50 4.72 -2.37
CA ARG A 45 -5.14 4.93 -0.97
C ARG A 45 -5.90 3.94 -0.13
N VAL A 46 -5.17 3.25 0.73
CA VAL A 46 -5.70 2.16 1.54
C VAL A 46 -5.32 2.37 3.00
N ARG A 47 -6.18 1.91 3.89
CA ARG A 47 -5.93 1.88 5.33
C ARG A 47 -6.20 0.50 5.89
N ILE A 48 -5.47 0.14 6.94
CA ILE A 48 -5.79 -1.04 7.75
C ILE A 48 -6.96 -0.65 8.66
N GLY A 49 -8.01 -1.48 8.70
CA GLY A 49 -9.11 -1.29 9.65
C GLY A 49 -8.57 -1.50 11.07
N MET A 50 -8.60 -0.44 11.88
CA MET A 50 -8.16 -0.46 13.28
C MET A 50 -9.30 -0.03 14.18
N GLU A 51 -9.25 -0.48 15.43
CA GLU A 51 -10.14 0.02 16.47
C GLU A 51 -9.95 1.54 16.68
N PRO A 52 -11.01 2.28 17.04
CA PRO A 52 -10.98 3.74 17.19
C PRO A 52 -9.88 4.30 18.09
N GLU A 53 -9.47 3.52 19.09
CA GLU A 53 -8.49 3.90 20.12
C GLU A 53 -7.04 3.78 19.62
N VAL A 54 -6.81 3.18 18.45
CA VAL A 54 -5.49 3.03 17.86
C VAL A 54 -5.35 3.99 16.68
N ASP A 55 -4.53 5.02 16.84
CA ASP A 55 -4.33 6.04 15.78
C ASP A 55 -3.45 5.54 14.62
N SER A 56 -2.42 4.73 14.89
CA SER A 56 -1.53 4.21 13.86
C SER A 56 -0.85 2.89 14.25
N LEU A 57 -0.37 2.16 13.23
CA LEU A 57 0.53 1.03 13.39
C LEU A 57 1.96 1.45 13.06
N ASN A 58 2.91 0.71 13.62
CA ASN A 58 4.29 0.77 13.16
C ASN A 58 4.35 0.46 11.64
N VAL A 59 5.17 1.21 10.91
CA VAL A 59 5.27 1.11 9.44
C VAL A 59 5.64 -0.30 8.98
N SER A 60 6.52 -1.00 9.70
CA SER A 60 6.92 -2.38 9.35
C SER A 60 5.79 -3.38 9.55
N VAL A 61 4.97 -3.17 10.59
CA VAL A 61 3.78 -4.00 10.86
C VAL A 61 2.72 -3.77 9.78
N ALA A 62 2.48 -2.50 9.42
CA ALA A 62 1.57 -2.16 8.34
C ALA A 62 2.03 -2.75 6.99
N ALA A 63 3.33 -2.69 6.69
CA ALA A 63 3.92 -3.30 5.51
C ALA A 63 3.71 -4.81 5.46
N ALA A 64 3.98 -5.50 6.57
CA ALA A 64 3.81 -6.95 6.68
C ALA A 64 2.35 -7.36 6.43
N ILE A 65 1.39 -6.63 7.03
CA ILE A 65 -0.04 -6.86 6.82
C ILE A 65 -0.42 -6.62 5.36
N ALA A 66 0.02 -5.50 4.76
CA ALA A 66 -0.27 -5.16 3.37
C ALA A 66 0.26 -6.22 2.40
N LEU A 67 1.53 -6.60 2.53
CA LEU A 67 2.15 -7.64 1.70
C LEU A 67 1.45 -8.99 1.87
N HIS A 68 1.09 -9.35 3.11
CA HIS A 68 0.38 -10.60 3.35
C HIS A 68 -1.00 -10.62 2.67
N ARG A 69 -1.75 -9.52 2.71
CA ARG A 69 -3.09 -9.41 2.13
C ARG A 69 -3.05 -9.31 0.61
N LEU A 70 -2.11 -8.56 0.06
CA LEU A 70 -1.99 -8.28 -1.37
C LEU A 70 -1.10 -9.27 -2.10
N ARG A 71 -0.73 -10.39 -1.45
CA ARG A 71 0.02 -11.45 -2.11
C ARG A 71 -0.81 -11.98 -3.29
N VAL A 72 -0.38 -11.66 -4.49
CA VAL A 72 -0.92 -12.34 -5.68
C VAL A 72 -0.30 -13.72 -5.68
N GLN A 73 -1.13 -14.76 -5.70
CA GLN A 73 -0.61 -16.10 -5.94
C GLN A 73 -0.16 -16.12 -7.40
N HIS A 74 1.15 -16.07 -7.63
CA HIS A 74 1.69 -16.23 -8.97
C HIS A 74 1.37 -17.67 -9.40
N SER A 75 0.28 -17.86 -10.14
CA SER A 75 0.00 -19.11 -10.84
C SER A 75 1.01 -19.27 -11.99
N GLY A 76 2.27 -19.52 -11.66
CA GLY A 76 3.37 -19.72 -12.61
C GLY A 76 3.75 -18.48 -13.42
N GLY A 77 4.81 -17.79 -13.00
CA GLY A 77 5.36 -16.67 -13.78
C GLY A 77 6.44 -15.93 -13.02
N ALA A 78 7.63 -16.50 -12.93
CA ALA A 78 8.84 -15.79 -12.54
C ALA A 78 9.30 -14.93 -13.73
N ASP A 79 8.64 -13.78 -14.00
CA ASP A 79 9.10 -12.85 -15.05
C ASP A 79 8.66 -11.38 -14.88
N ALA A 80 8.71 -10.82 -13.67
CA ALA A 80 8.34 -9.41 -13.47
C ALA A 80 9.34 -8.57 -12.65
N CYS A 81 10.49 -9.11 -12.23
CA CYS A 81 11.47 -8.35 -11.45
C CYS A 81 12.91 -8.54 -11.95
N ALA A 82 13.11 -8.53 -13.27
CA ALA A 82 14.39 -8.12 -13.82
C ALA A 82 14.27 -6.64 -14.18
N PRO A 83 15.03 -5.72 -13.56
CA PRO A 83 15.09 -4.35 -14.04
C PRO A 83 15.67 -4.38 -15.46
N ARG A 84 14.89 -3.98 -16.48
CA ARG A 84 15.46 -3.56 -17.76
C ARG A 84 16.16 -2.24 -17.51
N LEU A 85 17.41 -2.33 -17.05
CA LEU A 85 18.33 -1.21 -17.13
C LEU A 85 18.53 -0.94 -18.61
N GLY A 86 17.89 0.12 -19.09
CA GLY A 86 18.23 0.71 -20.38
C GLY A 86 19.66 1.19 -20.30
N GLU A 87 20.51 0.58 -21.10
CA GLU A 87 21.77 1.13 -21.56
C GLU A 87 21.49 2.31 -22.49
N GLU A 88 21.74 3.54 -22.01
CA GLU A 88 22.24 4.68 -22.79
C GLU A 88 23.16 5.53 -21.91
#